data_AF-A0A8S2SUD9-F1
#
_entry.id   AF-A0A8S2SUD9-F1
#
_cell.length_a   1.000
_cell.length_b   1.000
_cell.length_c   1.000
_cell.angle_alpha   90.00
_cell.angle_beta   90.00
_cell.angle_gamma   90.00
#
_symmetry.space_group_name_H-M   'P 1'
#
loop_
_entity.id
_entity.type
_entity.pdbx_description
1 polymer ?
#
loop_
_entity_poly.entity_id
_entity_poly.type
_entity_poly.pdbx_seq_one_letter_code
_entity_poly.pdbx_strand_id
1 'polypeptide(L)' 'MIDLGFEEDVRNIISHFKAQRQTLLFSATMPKKIQNFAKSALVKPITINVGRAGAASLDVNQQI' A
#
# COMPACT_ATOMS: atom_id res chain seq x y z
N MET A 1 0.74 3.39 8.55
CA MET A 1 2.21 3.62 8.63
C MET A 1 2.62 4.92 7.97
N ILE A 2 2.39 5.08 6.66
CA ILE A 2 2.75 6.32 5.94
C ILE A 2 1.96 7.56 6.43
N ASP A 3 0.68 7.37 6.77
CA ASP A 3 -0.14 8.45 7.35
C ASP A 3 0.19 8.73 8.83
N LEU A 4 0.87 7.80 9.49
CA LEU A 4 1.33 7.94 10.87
C LEU A 4 2.70 8.63 10.98
N GLY A 5 3.27 9.10 9.85
CA GLY A 5 4.55 9.79 9.80
C GLY A 5 5.78 8.91 9.51
N PHE A 6 5.65 7.58 9.50
CA PHE A 6 6.77 6.64 9.32
C PHE A 6 7.32 6.54 7.88
N GLU A 7 7.03 7.50 7.01
CA GLU A 7 7.47 7.41 5.60
C GLU A 7 9.00 7.44 5.49
N GLU A 8 9.65 8.35 6.20
CA GLU A 8 11.11 8.52 6.17
C GLU A 8 11.82 7.30 6.77
N ASP A 9 11.33 6.79 7.89
CA ASP A 9 11.86 5.58 8.52
C ASP A 9 11.80 4.37 7.60
N VAL A 10 10.67 4.19 6.91
CA VAL A 10 10.50 3.09 5.94
C VAL A 10 11.45 3.26 4.76
N ARG A 11 11.64 4.49 4.25
CA ARG A 11 12.62 4.77 3.18
C ARG A 11 14.04 4.45 3.64
N ASN A 12 14.39 4.81 4.86
CA ASN A 12 15.68 4.50 5.46
C ASN A 12 15.88 2.98 5.58
N ILE A 13 14.90 2.23 6.07
CA ILE A 13 15.01 0.76 6.14
C ILE A 13 15.17 0.16 4.74
N ILE A 14 14.41 0.64 3.75
CA ILE A 14 14.48 0.20 2.36
C ILE A 14 15.85 0.46 1.72
N SER A 15 16.56 1.51 2.11
CA SER A 15 17.87 1.88 1.52
C SER A 15 19.02 0.95 1.94
N HIS A 16 18.88 0.23 3.06
CA HIS A 16 19.91 -0.69 3.55
C HIS A 16 20.04 -1.97 2.72
N PHE A 17 19.03 -2.28 1.91
CA PHE A 17 19.03 -3.45 1.03
C PHE A 17 19.80 -3.15 -0.26
N LYS A 18 20.92 -3.84 -0.46
CA LYS A 18 21.84 -3.61 -1.59
C LYS A 18 21.51 -4.42 -2.85
N ALA A 19 20.74 -5.49 -2.72
CA ALA A 19 20.38 -6.40 -3.81
C ALA A 19 18.94 -6.18 -4.29
N GLN A 20 18.67 -6.62 -5.53
CA GLN A 20 17.30 -6.64 -6.05
C GLN A 20 16.44 -7.59 -5.21
N ARG A 21 15.23 -7.13 -4.89
CA ARG A 21 14.25 -7.88 -4.09
C ARG A 21 12.87 -7.75 -4.69
N GLN A 22 12.03 -8.73 -4.39
CA GLN A 22 10.60 -8.61 -4.61
C GLN A 22 9.98 -7.86 -3.44
N THR A 23 9.21 -6.82 -3.73
CA THR A 23 8.53 -6.00 -2.71
C THR A 23 7.04 -6.08 -2.93
N LEU A 24 6.29 -6.36 -1.85
CA LEU A 24 4.83 -6.33 -1.86
C LEU A 24 4.36 -5.18 -0.97
N LEU A 25 3.38 -4.42 -1.46
CA LEU A 25 2.72 -3.36 -0.69
C LEU A 25 1.25 -3.73 -0.53
N PHE A 26 0.82 -3.86 0.72
CA PHE A 26 -0.57 -4.08 1.08
C PHE A 26 -1.17 -2.79 1.62
N SER A 27 -2.31 -2.38 1.08
CA SER A 27 -3.05 -1.23 1.58
C SER A 27 -4.54 -1.41 1.37
N ALA A 28 -5.34 -1.07 2.39
CA ALA A 28 -6.80 -1.08 2.30
C ALA A 28 -7.34 0.14 1.52
N THR A 29 -6.58 1.24 1.51
CA THR A 29 -6.95 2.48 0.81
C THR A 29 -5.79 2.94 -0.06
N MET A 30 -6.08 3.75 -1.09
CA MET A 30 -5.07 4.18 -2.06
C MET A 30 -5.09 5.70 -2.29
N PRO A 31 -4.91 6.53 -1.24
CA PRO A 31 -4.79 7.98 -1.42
C PRO A 31 -3.49 8.33 -2.16
N LYS A 32 -3.42 9.55 -2.70
CA LYS A 32 -2.29 10.00 -3.54
C LYS A 32 -0.92 9.79 -2.88
N LYS A 33 -0.83 9.97 -1.56
CA LYS A 33 0.41 9.74 -0.79
C LYS A 33 0.89 8.29 -0.88
N ILE A 34 0.00 7.32 -0.68
CA ILE A 34 0.32 5.89 -0.80
C ILE A 34 0.67 5.52 -2.25
N GLN A 35 -0.03 6.09 -3.23
CA GLN A 35 0.30 5.87 -4.65
C GLN A 35 1.72 6.36 -4.99
N ASN A 36 2.08 7.54 -4.50
CA ASN A 36 3.42 8.09 -4.70
C ASN A 36 4.49 7.26 -4.01
N PHE A 37 4.22 6.82 -2.77
CA PHE A 37 5.10 5.91 -2.04
C PHE A 37 5.31 4.60 -2.82
N ALA A 38 4.23 3.96 -3.26
CA ALA A 38 4.28 2.72 -4.04
C ALA A 38 5.13 2.85 -5.32
N LYS A 39 4.97 3.95 -6.06
CA LYS A 39 5.78 4.23 -7.27
C LYS A 39 7.27 4.36 -6.97
N SER A 40 7.62 4.89 -5.80
CA SER A 40 9.03 5.04 -5.39
C SER A 40 9.63 3.77 -4.79
N ALA A 41 8.81 2.94 -4.15
CA ALA A 41 9.27 1.75 -3.41
C ALA A 41 9.23 0.46 -4.24
N LEU A 42 8.44 0.41 -5.32
CA LEU A 42 8.22 -0.77 -6.14
C LEU A 42 8.78 -0.59 -7.55
N VAL A 43 9.33 -1.67 -8.13
CA VAL A 43 9.80 -1.70 -9.52
C VAL A 43 8.77 -2.43 -10.37
N LYS A 44 8.16 -1.73 -11.34
CA LYS A 44 7.13 -2.27 -12.26
C LYS A 44 6.07 -3.14 -11.54
N PRO A 45 5.36 -2.62 -10.53
CA PRO A 45 4.41 -3.42 -9.75
C PRO A 45 3.17 -3.81 -10.56
N ILE A 46 2.62 -4.97 -10.25
CA ILE A 46 1.27 -5.37 -10.67
C ILE A 46 0.31 -4.96 -9.56
N THR A 47 -0.74 -4.22 -9.89
CA THR A 47 -1.78 -3.84 -8.93
C THR A 47 -2.89 -4.88 -8.94
N ILE A 48 -3.17 -5.46 -7.76
CA ILE A 48 -4.28 -6.39 -7.55
C ILE A 48 -5.26 -5.72 -6.59
N ASN A 49 -6.49 -5.47 -7.05
CA ASN A 49 -7.56 -4.93 -6.23
C ASN A 49 -8.63 -6.01 -6.03
N VAL A 50 -8.97 -6.30 -4.77
CA VAL A 50 -10.03 -7.24 -4.42
C VAL A 50 -11.23 -6.42 -3.92
N GLY A 51 -12.36 -6.52 -4.63
CA GLY A 51 -13.56 -5.70 -4.36
C GLY A 51 -13.46 -4.26 -4.86
N ARG A 52 -14.43 -3.42 -4.46
CA ARG A 52 -14.38 -1.96 -4.70
C ARG A 52 -13.63 -1.29 -3.55
N ALA A 53 -12.60 -0.51 -3.88
CA ALA A 53 -11.87 0.29 -2.89
C ALA A 53 -12.83 1.22 -2.12
N GLY A 54 -12.89 1.08 -0.80
CA GLY A 54 -13.76 1.88 0.07
C GLY A 54 -15.21 1.40 0.20
N ALA A 55 -15.60 0.28 -0.42
CA ALA A 55 -16.91 -0.32 -0.20
C ALA A 55 -16.90 -1.30 0.97
N ALA A 56 -17.98 -1.34 1.75
CA ALA A 56 -18.21 -2.41 2.71
C ALA A 56 -18.32 -3.77 1.99
N SER A 57 -17.98 -4.86 2.67
CA SER A 57 -18.15 -6.19 2.10
C SER A 57 -19.63 -6.44 1.76
N LEU A 58 -19.88 -7.02 0.60
CA LEU A 58 -21.23 -7.40 0.16
C LEU A 58 -21.86 -8.47 1.06
N ASP A 59 -21.03 -9.19 1.83
CA ASP A 59 -21.46 -10.24 2.76
C ASP A 59 -21.95 -9.68 4.11
N VAL A 60 -21.93 -8.36 4.30
CA VAL A 60 -22.46 -7.73 5.53
C VAL A 60 -23.96 -7.47 5.35
N ASN A 61 -24.78 -8.26 6.05
CA ASN A 61 -26.22 -8.04 6.09
C ASN A 61 -26.54 -6.90 7.08
N GLN A 62 -27.01 -5.76 6.58
CA GLN A 62 -27.39 -4.60 7.38
C GLN A 62 -28.91 -4.53 7.47
N GLN A 63 -29.46 -4.63 8.68
CA GLN A 63 -30.89 -4.43 8.95
C GLN A 63 -31.09 -3.16 9.80
N ILE A 64 -32.17 -2.43 9.53
CA ILE A 64 -32.56 -1.18 10.22
C ILE A 64 -33.24 -1.50 11.54
#